data_AF-A0A239BPA1-F1
#
_entry.id   AF-A0A239BPA1-F1
#
_cell.length_a   1.000
_cell.length_b   1.000
_cell.length_c   1.000
_cell.angle_alpha   90.00
_cell.angle_beta   90.00
_cell.angle_gamma   90.00
#
_symmetry.space_group_name_H-M   'P 1'
#
loop_
_entity.id
_entity.type
_entity.pdbx_description
1 polymer ?
#
loop_
_entity_poly.entity_id
_entity_poly.type
_entity_poly.pdbx_seq_one_letter_code
_entity_poly.pdbx_strand_id
1 'polypeptide(L)'
;MKNLYQINKWWIITTSILYLSIIGMIIGGLFQAVLGVIQLISFGIYIFNWEKIATPLKPYFIIYGILISLLVPYYCFVSSDVFLNTLIGYSGILAFYFLFLSYKQHKHISI
;
A
#
# COMPACT_ATOMS: atom_id res chain seq x y z
N MET A 1 5.91 1.59 15.06
CA MET A 1 5.49 2.27 13.80
C MET A 1 6.64 2.84 12.98
N LYS A 2 7.76 3.32 13.56
CA LYS A 2 8.87 3.88 12.76
C LYS A 2 9.41 2.92 11.69
N ASN A 3 9.53 1.63 12.03
CA ASN A 3 10.03 0.61 11.09
C ASN A 3 9.04 0.32 9.95
N LEU A 4 7.73 0.48 10.16
CA LEU A 4 6.71 0.21 9.12
C LEU A 4 6.82 1.18 7.94
N TYR A 5 7.09 2.46 8.21
CA TYR A 5 7.35 3.44 7.15
C TYR A 5 8.56 3.03 6.31
N GLN A 6 9.68 2.68 6.95
CA GLN A 6 10.91 2.30 6.22
C GLN A 6 10.70 1.03 5.41
N ILE A 7 9.99 0.03 5.95
CA ILE A 7 9.63 -1.20 5.22
C ILE A 7 8.81 -0.84 3.98
N ASN A 8 7.70 -0.10 4.13
CA ASN A 8 6.86 0.29 2.99
C ASN A 8 7.64 1.09 1.94
N LYS A 9 8.50 2.01 2.38
CA LYS A 9 9.34 2.83 1.51
C LYS A 9 10.25 1.97 0.64
N TRP A 10 10.99 1.04 1.26
CA TRP A 10 11.91 0.17 0.53
C TRP A 10 11.18 -0.75 -0.42
N TRP A 11 10.04 -1.31 -0.02
CA TRP A 11 9.25 -2.16 -0.90
C TRP A 11 8.71 -1.40 -2.12
N ILE A 12 8.19 -0.19 -1.94
CA ILE A 12 7.73 0.64 -3.07
C ILE A 12 8.89 0.99 -4.01
N ILE A 13 10.07 1.36 -3.47
CA ILE A 13 11.24 1.65 -4.29
C ILE A 13 11.66 0.42 -5.10
N THR A 14 11.78 -0.74 -4.46
CA THR A 14 12.17 -1.98 -5.14
C THR A 14 11.16 -2.38 -6.21
N THR A 15 9.86 -2.32 -5.91
CA THR A 15 8.81 -2.64 -6.88
C THR A 15 8.82 -1.66 -8.07
N SER A 16 9.01 -0.36 -7.83
CA SER A 16 9.12 0.64 -8.91
C SER A 16 10.35 0.43 -9.79
N ILE A 17 11.51 0.11 -9.20
CA ILE A 17 12.74 -0.19 -9.96
C ILE A 17 12.54 -1.43 -10.82
N LEU A 18 11.91 -2.47 -10.28
CA LEU A 18 11.64 -3.70 -11.02
C LEU A 18 10.71 -3.45 -12.20
N TYR A 19 9.69 -2.61 -12.06
CA TYR A 19 8.82 -2.21 -13.16
C TYR A 19 9.54 -1.48 -14.30
N LEU A 20 10.55 -0.68 -13.97
CA LEU A 20 11.35 0.08 -14.96
C LEU A 20 12.39 -0.80 -15.68
N SER A 21 12.66 -2.00 -15.19
CA SER A 21 13.61 -2.93 -15.83
C SER A 21 12.97 -3.68 -17.00
N ILE A 22 13.76 -4.07 -18.02
CA ILE A 22 13.29 -4.78 -19.23
C ILE A 22 12.66 -6.16 -18.91
N ILE A 23 13.03 -6.77 -17.77
CA ILE A 23 12.46 -8.03 -17.25
C ILE A 23 11.17 -7.76 -16.42
N GLY A 24 10.83 -6.49 -16.24
CA GLY A 24 9.95 -5.96 -15.21
C GLY A 24 8.47 -6.25 -15.35
N MET A 25 7.97 -6.60 -16.53
CA MET A 25 6.52 -6.78 -16.70
C MET A 25 6.00 -8.02 -15.96
N ILE A 26 6.74 -9.13 -16.00
CA ILE A 26 6.36 -10.39 -15.32
C ILE A 26 6.85 -10.38 -13.86
N ILE A 27 8.11 -10.03 -13.63
CA ILE A 27 8.69 -10.02 -12.27
C ILE A 27 8.13 -8.86 -11.44
N GLY A 28 7.91 -7.69 -12.04
CA GLY A 28 7.32 -6.53 -11.36
C GLY A 28 5.88 -6.78 -10.94
N GLY A 29 5.09 -7.50 -11.75
CA GLY A 29 3.74 -7.91 -11.39
C GLY A 29 3.71 -8.79 -10.13
N LEU A 30 4.62 -9.77 -10.02
CA LEU A 30 4.77 -10.59 -8.82
C LEU A 30 5.19 -9.76 -7.60
N PHE A 31 6.16 -8.86 -7.76
CA PHE A 31 6.57 -7.95 -6.67
C PHE A 31 5.48 -6.98 -6.25
N GLN A 32 4.56 -6.61 -7.15
CA GLN A 32 3.41 -5.77 -6.82
C GLN A 32 2.36 -6.52 -6.01
N ALA A 33 2.11 -7.79 -6.33
CA ALA A 33 1.27 -8.64 -5.50
C ALA A 33 1.85 -8.78 -4.08
N VAL A 34 3.16 -9.02 -3.98
CA VAL A 34 3.87 -9.08 -2.68
C VAL A 34 3.79 -7.75 -1.93
N LEU A 35 4.02 -6.62 -2.62
CA LEU A 35 3.86 -5.29 -2.05
C LEU A 35 2.44 -5.09 -1.49
N GLY A 36 1.40 -5.48 -2.23
CA GLY A 36 0.01 -5.40 -1.79
C GLY A 36 -0.23 -6.16 -0.48
N VAL A 37 0.29 -7.39 -0.37
CA VAL A 37 0.21 -8.19 0.86
C VAL A 37 0.93 -7.50 2.02
N ILE A 38 2.13 -6.97 1.80
CA ILE A 38 2.90 -6.25 2.82
C ILE A 38 2.17 -5.01 3.31
N GLN A 39 1.48 -4.31 2.41
CA GLN A 39 0.68 -3.15 2.77
C GLN A 39 -0.56 -3.51 3.56
N LEU A 40 -1.25 -4.60 3.22
CA LEU A 40 -2.38 -5.10 4.00
C LEU A 40 -1.94 -5.50 5.40
N ILE A 41 -0.83 -6.23 5.55
CA ILE A 41 -0.26 -6.59 6.84
C ILE A 41 0.11 -5.34 7.63
N SER A 42 0.83 -4.40 7.00
CA SER A 42 1.22 -3.15 7.62
C SER A 42 0.00 -2.35 8.08
N PHE A 43 -1.05 -2.25 7.27
CA PHE A 43 -2.29 -1.57 7.62
C PHE A 43 -3.02 -2.27 8.77
N GLY A 44 -3.05 -3.61 8.79
CA GLY A 44 -3.53 -4.39 9.93
C GLY A 44 -2.80 -4.02 11.22
N ILE A 45 -1.47 -3.87 11.19
CA ILE A 45 -0.70 -3.43 12.35
C ILE A 45 -1.10 -2.02 12.80
N TYR A 46 -1.41 -1.10 11.87
CA TYR A 46 -1.95 0.22 12.20
C TYR A 46 -3.31 0.13 12.88
N ILE A 47 -4.22 -0.71 12.38
CA ILE A 47 -5.54 -0.93 13.00
C ILE A 47 -5.38 -1.52 14.41
N PHE A 48 -4.55 -2.55 14.60
CA PHE A 48 -4.32 -3.14 15.93
C PHE A 48 -3.67 -2.17 16.92
N ASN A 49 -2.99 -1.13 16.44
CA ASN A 49 -2.37 -0.09 17.25
C ASN A 49 -3.11 1.26 17.10
N TRP A 50 -4.43 1.23 16.90
CA TRP A 50 -5.24 2.41 16.59
C TRP A 50 -5.05 3.58 17.57
N GLU A 51 -4.91 3.27 18.86
CA GLU A 51 -4.71 4.26 19.91
C GLU A 51 -3.40 5.05 19.75
N LYS A 52 -2.39 4.43 19.13
CA LYS A 52 -1.08 5.04 18.91
C LYS A 52 -1.06 5.93 17.66
N ILE A 53 -2.08 5.87 16.81
CA ILE A 53 -2.20 6.71 15.60
C ILE A 53 -2.53 8.13 16.03
N ALA A 54 -1.82 9.11 15.46
CA ALA A 54 -2.08 10.51 15.72
C ALA A 54 -3.53 10.86 15.34
N THR A 55 -4.27 11.48 16.25
CA THR A 55 -5.67 11.90 16.05
C THR A 55 -5.94 12.59 14.71
N PRO A 56 -5.12 13.56 14.23
CA PRO A 56 -5.36 14.19 12.93
C PRO A 56 -5.20 13.23 11.73
N LEU A 57 -4.52 12.08 11.89
CA LEU A 57 -4.31 11.11 10.82
C LEU A 57 -5.40 10.03 10.75
N LYS A 58 -6.16 9.81 11.82
CA LYS A 58 -7.19 8.75 11.89
C LYS A 58 -8.21 8.79 10.75
N PRO A 59 -8.80 9.95 10.37
CA PRO A 59 -9.75 10.00 9.26
C PRO A 59 -9.15 9.51 7.94
N TYR A 60 -7.88 9.80 7.68
CA TYR A 60 -7.20 9.40 6.46
C TYR A 60 -6.89 7.90 6.43
N PHE A 61 -6.59 7.29 7.58
CA PHE A 61 -6.49 5.83 7.68
C PHE A 61 -7.85 5.14 7.49
N ILE A 62 -8.96 5.75 7.92
CA ILE A 62 -10.32 5.25 7.65
C ILE A 62 -10.59 5.29 6.15
N ILE A 63 -10.30 6.41 5.48
CA ILE A 63 -10.46 6.55 4.02
C ILE A 63 -9.64 5.49 3.30
N TYR A 64 -8.38 5.28 3.71
CA TYR A 64 -7.54 4.23 3.14
C TYR A 64 -8.17 2.83 3.29
N GLY A 65 -8.72 2.53 4.47
CA GLY A 65 -9.44 1.27 4.72
C GLY A 65 -10.65 1.10 3.80
N ILE A 66 -11.48 2.13 3.64
CA ILE A 66 -12.64 2.12 2.74
C ILE A 66 -12.20 1.86 1.30
N LEU A 67 -11.15 2.54 0.82
CA LEU A 67 -10.65 2.36 -0.54
C LEU A 67 -10.17 0.92 -0.80
N ILE A 68 -9.43 0.32 0.14
CA ILE A 68 -9.02 -1.10 0.05
C ILE A 68 -10.26 -2.00 0.00
N SER A 69 -11.21 -1.80 0.90
CA SER A 69 -12.42 -2.63 1.00
C SER A 69 -13.30 -2.55 -0.24
N LEU A 70 -13.25 -1.47 -1.01
CA LEU A 70 -13.94 -1.34 -2.30
C LEU A 70 -13.16 -1.99 -3.45
N LEU A 71 -11.82 -1.90 -3.41
CA LEU A 71 -10.95 -2.45 -4.45
C LEU A 71 -10.86 -3.98 -4.42
N VAL A 72 -10.82 -4.60 -3.24
CA VAL A 72 -10.70 -6.06 -3.11
C VAL A 72 -11.87 -6.80 -3.79
N PRO A 73 -13.15 -6.47 -3.55
CA PRO A 73 -14.28 -7.08 -4.24
C PRO A 73 -14.27 -6.77 -5.74
N TYR A 74 -13.93 -5.54 -6.13
CA TYR A 74 -13.84 -5.16 -7.54
C TYR A 74 -12.90 -6.08 -8.32
N TYR A 75 -11.77 -6.46 -7.73
CA TYR A 75 -10.83 -7.41 -8.32
C TYR A 75 -11.37 -8.84 -8.43
N CYS A 76 -12.32 -9.25 -7.59
CA CYS A 76 -12.95 -10.58 -7.66
C CYS A 76 -13.98 -10.71 -8.79
N PHE A 77 -14.55 -9.61 -9.27
CA PHE A 77 -15.65 -9.61 -10.25
C PHE A 77 -15.25 -9.12 -11.66
N VAL A 78 -14.00 -8.71 -11.83
CA VAL A 78 -13.48 -8.15 -13.09
C VAL A 78 -12.86 -9.23 -13.98
N SER A 79 -13.02 -9.09 -15.30
CA SER A 79 -12.40 -9.98 -16.29
C SER A 79 -10.86 -9.93 -16.22
N SER A 80 -10.21 -11.03 -16.59
CA SER A 80 -8.75 -11.24 -16.49
C SER A 80 -7.91 -10.13 -17.13
N ASP A 81 -8.36 -9.60 -18.27
CA ASP A 81 -7.64 -8.58 -19.05
C ASP A 81 -7.72 -7.19 -18.39
N VAL A 82 -8.86 -6.89 -17.75
CA VAL A 82 -9.05 -5.67 -16.99
C VAL A 82 -8.40 -5.82 -15.61
N PHE A 83 -8.35 -7.03 -15.05
CA PHE A 83 -7.72 -7.32 -13.77
C PHE A 83 -6.26 -6.89 -13.74
N LEU A 84 -5.44 -7.30 -14.71
CA LEU A 84 -4.01 -6.96 -14.76
C LEU A 84 -3.75 -5.45 -14.85
N ASN A 85 -4.41 -4.75 -15.78
CA ASN A 85 -4.21 -3.31 -15.95
C ASN A 85 -4.71 -2.50 -14.73
N THR A 86 -5.81 -2.95 -14.13
CA THR A 86 -6.41 -2.25 -12.98
C THR A 86 -5.62 -2.53 -11.69
N LEU A 87 -5.10 -3.75 -11.54
CA LEU A 87 -4.25 -4.15 -10.43
C LEU A 87 -3.02 -3.25 -10.35
N ILE A 88 -2.36 -2.99 -11.48
CA ILE A 88 -1.12 -2.20 -11.51
C ILE A 88 -1.38 -0.73 -11.13
N GLY A 89 -2.41 -0.12 -11.73
CA GLY A 89 -2.71 1.30 -11.52
C GLY A 89 -3.23 1.61 -10.11
N TYR A 90 -4.31 0.95 -9.69
CA TYR A 90 -4.98 1.29 -8.44
C TYR A 90 -4.20 0.82 -7.21
N SER A 91 -3.53 -0.34 -7.27
CA SER A 91 -2.70 -0.77 -6.15
C SER A 91 -1.45 0.10 -6.00
N GLY A 92 -0.91 0.65 -7.08
CA GLY A 92 0.17 1.64 -7.03
C GLY A 92 -0.26 2.93 -6.33
N ILE A 93 -1.41 3.50 -6.70
CA ILE A 93 -1.95 4.72 -6.09
C ILE A 93 -2.18 4.51 -4.59
N LEU A 94 -2.84 3.40 -4.21
CA LEU A 94 -3.02 3.05 -2.81
C LEU A 94 -1.69 2.89 -2.09
N ALA A 95 -0.69 2.32 -2.76
CA ALA A 95 0.60 2.12 -2.16
C ALA A 95 1.31 3.42 -1.81
N PHE A 96 1.28 4.40 -2.71
CA PHE A 96 1.80 5.74 -2.42
C PHE A 96 0.98 6.47 -1.36
N TYR A 97 -0.35 6.32 -1.37
CA TYR A 97 -1.19 6.94 -0.35
C TYR A 97 -0.88 6.40 1.05
N PHE A 98 -0.75 5.08 1.19
CA PHE A 98 -0.35 4.46 2.46
C PHE A 98 1.06 4.84 2.89
N LEU A 99 1.99 4.95 1.94
CA LEU A 99 3.34 5.44 2.21
C LEU A 99 3.31 6.86 2.80
N PHE A 100 2.51 7.76 2.22
CA PHE A 100 2.32 9.11 2.72
C PHE A 100 1.76 9.13 4.15
N LEU A 101 0.73 8.32 4.43
CA LEU A 101 0.15 8.22 5.78
C LEU A 101 1.16 7.68 6.79
N SER A 102 1.89 6.63 6.43
CA SER A 102 2.91 6.05 7.30
C SER A 102 4.09 7.01 7.54
N TYR A 103 4.46 7.83 6.55
CA TYR A 103 5.44 8.90 6.71
C TYR A 103 4.96 9.98 7.69
N LYS A 104 3.71 10.46 7.54
CA LYS A 104 3.15 11.47 8.44
C LYS A 104 3.05 10.95 9.88
N GLN A 105 2.65 9.69 10.07
CA GLN A 105 2.67 9.06 11.39
C GLN A 105 4.09 8.95 11.94
N HIS A 106 5.06 8.54 11.11
CA HIS A 106 6.47 8.45 11.52
C HIS A 106 6.98 9.81 12.05
N LYS A 107 6.69 10.90 11.32
CA LYS A 107 7.07 12.26 11.71
C LYS A 107 6.44 12.67 13.05
N HIS A 108 5.20 12.27 13.32
CA HIS A 108 4.51 12.58 14.56
C HIS A 108 5.08 11.83 15.78
N ILE A 109 5.72 10.67 15.59
CA ILE A 109 6.34 9.89 16.69
C ILE A 109 7.83 10.27 16.89
N SER A 110 8.42 11.00 15.94
CA SER A 110 9.82 11.45 16.03
C SER A 110 9.98 12.84 16.64
N ILE A 111 8.88 13.56 16.87
CA ILE A 111 8.80 14.83 17.60
C ILE A 111 8.40 14.49 19.03
#